data_AF-A0A9N9CVH8-F1
#
_entry.id   AF-A0A9N9CVH8-F1
#
_cell.length_a   1.000
_cell.length_b   1.000
_cell.length_c   1.000
_cell.angle_alpha   90.00
_cell.angle_beta   90.00
_cell.angle_gamma   90.00
#
_symmetry.space_group_name_H-M   'P 1'
#
loop_
_entity.id
_entity.type
_entity.pdbx_description
1 polymer ?
#
loop_
_entity_poly.entity_id
_entity_poly.type
_entity_poly.pdbx_seq_one_letter_code
_entity_poly.pdbx_strand_id
1 'polypeptide(L)'
;MPKKTTGSLAVQDELNGIDYRIFLNPKRINTNLSKEILDLLVEYYYDAYNKDFVALSNIYVTNSEAIPVLSKVNIYGQLRFGSKIFRSSYSKKHI
;
A
#
# COMPACT_ATOMS: atom_id res chain seq x y z
N MET A 1 -51.91 -27.46 1.72
CA MET A 1 -51.39 -26.19 2.29
C MET A 1 -49.86 -26.21 2.27
N PRO A 2 -49.14 -25.23 1.71
CA PRO A 2 -47.71 -25.09 1.94
C PRO A 2 -47.43 -24.07 3.06
N LYS A 3 -46.66 -24.46 4.07
CA LYS A 3 -46.15 -23.58 5.14
C LYS A 3 -45.08 -22.65 4.56
N LYS A 4 -45.35 -21.34 4.59
CA LYS A 4 -44.30 -20.30 4.57
C LYS A 4 -43.83 -20.09 6.01
N THR A 5 -42.54 -20.32 6.27
CA THR A 5 -41.88 -19.74 7.46
C THR A 5 -40.46 -19.34 7.09
N THR A 6 -40.33 -18.05 6.77
CA THR A 6 -39.31 -17.13 7.23
C THR A 6 -38.09 -17.74 7.93
N GLY A 7 -37.06 -18.05 7.14
CA GLY A 7 -35.68 -18.11 7.62
C GLY A 7 -35.00 -16.79 7.28
N SER A 8 -35.34 -15.73 8.01
CA SER A 8 -34.61 -14.46 7.91
C SER A 8 -33.19 -14.68 8.41
N LEU A 9 -32.21 -14.18 7.66
CA LEU A 9 -30.78 -14.21 7.98
C LEU A 9 -30.53 -13.57 9.35
N ALA A 10 -30.52 -14.39 10.40
CA ALA A 10 -30.02 -14.03 11.72
C ALA A 10 -28.49 -14.04 11.67
N VAL A 11 -27.90 -13.10 10.94
CA VAL A 11 -26.46 -12.77 11.03
C VAL A 11 -26.29 -11.27 10.80
N GLN A 12 -27.00 -10.42 11.56
CA GLN A 12 -26.72 -8.98 11.57
C GLN A 12 -26.56 -8.38 12.97
N ASP A 13 -26.80 -9.14 14.05
CA ASP A 13 -26.84 -8.53 15.39
C ASP A 13 -25.61 -8.79 16.28
N GLU A 14 -24.57 -9.51 15.81
CA GLU A 14 -23.37 -9.80 16.62
C GLU A 14 -22.10 -8.99 16.25
N LEU A 15 -22.19 -7.96 15.41
CA LEU A 15 -21.04 -7.11 15.06
C LEU A 15 -21.16 -5.66 15.54
N ASN A 16 -21.93 -5.40 16.60
CA ASN A 16 -22.08 -4.07 17.21
C ASN A 16 -20.91 -3.69 18.14
N GLY A 17 -19.67 -3.85 17.68
CA GLY A 17 -18.50 -3.44 18.47
C GLY A 17 -17.20 -3.20 17.69
N ILE A 18 -17.17 -3.54 16.40
CA ILE A 18 -15.97 -3.35 15.59
C ILE A 18 -16.24 -2.18 14.65
N ASP A 19 -15.60 -1.02 14.91
CA ASP A 19 -15.60 0.07 13.94
C ASP A 19 -14.83 -0.38 12.70
N TYR A 20 -15.56 -0.94 11.74
CA TYR A 20 -15.07 -1.40 10.45
C TYR A 20 -14.37 -0.27 9.69
N ARG A 21 -14.59 1.01 10.04
CA ARG A 21 -13.80 2.14 9.51
C ARG A 21 -12.34 2.06 9.93
N ILE A 22 -12.01 1.56 11.13
CA ILE A 22 -10.63 1.40 11.60
C ILE A 22 -9.91 0.28 10.82
N PHE A 23 -10.64 -0.78 10.45
CA PHE A 23 -10.10 -1.89 9.65
C PHE A 23 -9.98 -1.55 8.16
N LEU A 24 -10.91 -0.76 7.64
CA LEU A 24 -10.93 -0.33 6.24
C LEU A 24 -10.07 0.91 5.98
N ASN A 25 -9.59 1.60 7.02
CA ASN A 25 -8.66 2.70 6.83
C ASN A 25 -7.26 2.12 6.57
N PRO A 26 -6.72 2.24 5.35
CA PRO A 26 -5.41 1.69 5.04
C PRO A 26 -4.37 2.42 5.89
N LYS A 27 -3.80 1.73 6.87
CA LYS A 27 -2.64 2.23 7.60
C LYS A 27 -1.54 2.43 6.56
N ARG A 28 -0.97 3.63 6.45
CA ARG A 28 0.25 3.83 5.66
C ARG A 28 1.41 3.23 6.45
N ILE A 29 1.64 1.93 6.27
CA ILE A 29 2.82 1.28 6.82
C ILE A 29 3.91 1.42 5.78
N ASN A 30 4.81 2.38 6.01
CA ASN A 30 5.98 2.56 5.19
C ASN A 30 7.08 1.63 5.69
N THR A 31 7.66 0.84 4.79
CA THR A 31 8.89 0.10 5.04
C THR A 31 10.04 0.79 4.32
N ASN A 32 11.24 0.71 4.90
CA ASN A 32 12.44 1.06 4.16
C ASN A 32 12.72 -0.05 3.14
N LEU A 33 13.14 0.35 1.94
CA LEU A 33 13.74 -0.55 0.97
C LEU A 33 15.12 -0.99 1.46
N SER A 34 15.52 -2.21 1.10
CA SER A 34 16.91 -2.62 1.26
C SER A 34 17.79 -1.77 0.34
N LYS A 35 19.08 -1.64 0.70
CA LYS A 35 20.05 -0.88 -0.10
C LYS A 35 20.12 -1.40 -1.54
N GLU A 36 20.14 -2.72 -1.71
CA GLU A 36 20.20 -3.37 -3.04
C GLU A 36 19.03 -2.97 -3.95
N ILE A 37 17.80 -2.97 -3.42
CA ILE A 37 16.61 -2.58 -4.19
C ILE A 37 16.63 -1.09 -4.50
N LEU A 38 17.11 -0.26 -3.58
CA LEU A 38 17.22 1.17 -3.80
C LEU A 38 18.26 1.51 -4.88
N ASP A 39 19.41 0.83 -4.87
CA ASP A 39 20.45 0.97 -5.89
C ASP A 39 19.91 0.54 -7.27
N LEU A 40 19.19 -0.59 -7.33
CA LEU A 40 18.57 -1.07 -8.57
C LEU A 40 17.53 -0.07 -9.12
N LEU A 41 16.76 0.60 -8.25
CA LEU A 41 15.81 1.63 -8.67
C LEU A 41 16.53 2.87 -9.23
N VAL A 42 17.64 3.27 -8.60
CA VAL A 42 18.45 4.39 -9.09
C VAL A 42 18.99 4.08 -10.49
N GLU A 43 19.55 2.89 -10.69
CA GLU A 43 20.03 2.41 -11.99
C GLU A 43 18.90 2.38 -13.02
N TYR A 44 17.77 1.76 -12.69
CA TYR A 44 16.61 1.71 -13.58
C TYR A 44 16.14 3.10 -14.03
N TYR A 45 16.07 4.07 -13.12
CA TYR A 45 15.63 5.42 -13.45
C TYR A 45 16.67 6.17 -14.29
N TYR A 46 17.95 5.97 -14.01
CA TYR A 46 19.01 6.49 -14.86
C TYR A 46 18.87 5.96 -16.29
N ASP A 47 18.71 4.65 -16.46
CA ASP A 47 18.58 4.04 -17.79
C ASP A 47 17.30 4.48 -18.52
N ALA A 48 16.18 4.62 -17.81
CA ALA A 48 14.89 4.95 -18.41
C ALA A 48 14.78 6.42 -18.85
N TYR A 49 15.46 7.34 -18.15
CA TYR A 49 15.28 8.78 -18.35
C TYR A 49 16.57 9.53 -18.71
N ASN A 50 17.72 8.87 -18.62
CA ASN A 50 19.05 9.44 -18.84
C ASN A 50 19.28 10.73 -18.03
N LYS A 51 19.00 10.65 -16.73
CA LYS A 51 19.17 11.74 -15.76
C LYS A 51 19.84 11.21 -14.50
N ASP A 52 20.50 12.08 -13.76
CA ASP A 52 21.11 11.71 -12.48
C ASP A 52 20.03 11.43 -11.44
N PHE A 53 19.96 10.19 -10.96
CA PHE A 53 19.15 9.79 -9.83
C PHE A 53 20.04 9.42 -8.65
N VAL A 54 19.58 9.70 -7.44
CA VAL A 54 20.32 9.38 -6.21
C VAL A 54 19.37 8.89 -5.13
N ALA A 55 19.80 7.95 -4.30
CA ALA A 55 19.09 7.64 -3.06
C ALA A 55 18.90 8.91 -2.21
N LEU A 56 17.69 9.17 -1.70
CA LEU A 56 17.41 10.35 -0.87
C LEU A 56 18.37 10.48 0.34
N SER A 57 18.84 9.36 0.89
CA SER A 57 19.82 9.35 1.99
C SER A 57 21.15 10.01 1.64
N ASN A 58 21.49 10.11 0.35
CA ASN A 58 22.79 10.57 -0.14
C ASN A 58 22.71 11.94 -0.83
N ILE A 59 21.55 12.61 -0.80
CA ILE A 59 21.30 13.83 -1.58
C ILE A 59 22.25 14.99 -1.24
N TYR A 60 22.76 15.04 0.00
CA TYR A 60 23.70 16.08 0.45
C TYR A 60 25.14 15.88 -0.02
N VAL A 61 25.46 14.72 -0.62
CA VAL A 61 26.82 14.35 -1.05
C VAL A 61 26.96 14.44 -2.57
N THR A 62 25.86 14.64 -3.30
CA THR A 62 25.81 14.56 -4.76
C THR A 62 25.56 15.91 -5.42
N ASN A 63 25.59 15.91 -6.76
CA ASN A 63 25.20 17.05 -7.59
C ASN A 63 23.85 17.64 -7.13
N SER A 64 23.76 18.96 -7.03
CA SER A 64 22.57 19.70 -6.62
C SER A 64 21.37 19.45 -7.55
N GLU A 65 21.60 18.95 -8.76
CA GLU A 65 20.57 18.69 -9.77
C GLU A 65 20.04 17.24 -9.76
N ALA A 66 20.62 16.35 -8.95
CA ALA A 66 20.25 14.95 -8.91
C ALA A 66 18.82 14.74 -8.36
N ILE A 67 18.04 13.87 -9.01
CA ILE A 67 16.66 13.56 -8.65
C ILE A 67 16.65 12.50 -7.53
N PRO A 68 16.06 12.79 -6.36
CA PRO A 68 16.08 11.85 -5.25
C PRO A 68 15.05 10.72 -5.41
N VAL A 69 15.51 9.49 -5.20
CA VAL A 69 14.69 8.29 -5.11
C VAL A 69 14.33 8.04 -3.64
N LEU A 70 13.03 7.89 -3.37
CA LEU A 70 12.51 7.62 -2.02
C LEU A 70 12.90 6.22 -1.57
N SER A 71 13.56 6.14 -0.41
CA SER A 71 13.93 4.86 0.24
C SER A 71 12.76 4.20 0.97
N LYS A 72 11.58 4.83 1.01
CA LYS A 72 10.40 4.35 1.74
C LYS A 72 9.27 4.06 0.78
N VAL A 73 8.74 2.85 0.88
CA VAL A 73 7.57 2.42 0.11
C VAL A 73 6.46 1.98 1.06
N ASN A 74 5.22 2.24 0.66
CA ASN A 74 4.07 1.70 1.37
C ASN A 74 3.97 0.20 1.05
N ILE A 75 3.87 -0.64 2.08
CA ILE A 75 3.72 -2.10 1.90
C ILE A 75 2.39 -2.48 1.23
N TYR A 76 1.43 -1.55 1.21
CA TYR A 76 0.14 -1.74 0.56
C TYR A 76 0.17 -1.24 -0.88
N GLY A 77 -0.09 -2.16 -1.80
CA GLY A 77 -0.30 -1.87 -3.20
C GLY A 77 -1.61 -1.12 -3.43
N GLN A 78 -1.59 -0.21 -4.40
CA GLN A 78 -2.74 0.50 -4.91
C GLN A 78 -2.84 0.29 -6.41
N LEU A 79 -3.97 -0.22 -6.88
CA LEU A 79 -4.28 -0.33 -8.30
C LEU A 79 -5.40 0.65 -8.63
N ARG A 80 -5.21 1.47 -9.66
CA ARG A 80 -6.25 2.38 -10.14
C ARG A 80 -6.73 1.91 -11.52
N PHE A 81 -8.03 1.65 -11.63
CA PHE A 81 -8.70 1.33 -12.89
C PHE A 81 -9.74 2.42 -13.18
N GLY A 82 -9.43 3.31 -14.12
CA GLY A 82 -10.24 4.51 -14.40
C GLY A 82 -10.37 5.41 -13.17
N SER A 83 -11.59 5.62 -12.70
CA SER A 83 -11.88 6.38 -11.47
C SER A 83 -11.86 5.54 -10.19
N LYS A 84 -11.74 4.20 -10.28
CA LYS A 84 -11.77 3.31 -9.13
C LYS A 84 -10.36 3.01 -8.62
N ILE A 85 -10.18 3.02 -7.30
CA ILE A 85 -8.94 2.65 -6.62
C ILE A 85 -9.19 1.41 -5.79
N PHE A 86 -8.42 0.36 -6.05
CA PHE A 86 -8.36 -0.87 -5.28
C PHE A 86 -7.11 -0.82 -4.41
N ARG A 87 -7.26 -1.09 -3.12
CA ARG A 87 -6.18 -1.06 -2.13
C ARG A 87 -6.02 -2.45 -1.54
N SER A 88 -4.78 -2.91 -1.40
CA SER A 88 -4.54 -4.05 -0.52
C SER A 88 -4.75 -3.63 0.94
N SER A 89 -5.33 -4.52 1.73
CA SER A 89 -5.54 -4.35 3.16
C SER A 89 -4.79 -5.45 3.92
N TYR A 90 -4.38 -5.15 5.14
CA TYR A 90 -3.75 -6.15 6.01
C TYR A 90 -4.81 -6.93 6.78
N SER A 91 -4.78 -8.24 6.61
CA SER A 91 -5.56 -9.17 7.42
C SER A 91 -4.62 -9.90 8.37
N LYS A 92 -4.74 -9.67 9.67
CA LYS A 92 -4.14 -10.58 10.66
C LYS A 92 -4.92 -11.89 10.58
N LYS A 93 -4.28 -12.97 10.12
CA LYS A 93 -4.82 -14.31 10.36
C LYS A 93 -4.65 -14.58 11.86
N HIS A 94 -5.73 -14.91 12.56
CA HIS A 94 -5.62 -15.52 13.89
C HIS A 94 -4.86 -16.84 13.72
N ILE A 95 -3.77 -17.00 14.47
CA ILE A 95 -3.06 -18.27 14.68
C ILE A 95 -3.58 -18.84 15.98
#